data_AF-A0A0J1FFR5-F1
#
_entry.id   AF-A0A0J1FFR5-F1
#
_cell.length_a   1.000
_cell.length_b   1.000
_cell.length_c   1.000
_cell.angle_alpha   90.00
_cell.angle_beta   90.00
_cell.angle_gamma   90.00
#
_symmetry.space_group_name_H-M   'P 1'
#
loop_
_entity.id
_entity.type
_entity.pdbx_description
1 polymer ?
#
loop_
_entity_poly.entity_id
_entity_poly.type
_entity_poly.pdbx_seq_one_letter_code
_entity_poly.pdbx_strand_id
1 'polypeptide(L)'
;MCQRQEGCKAPERCRKVRPEFARSNAQALEEYGQTEYEKLRALFATEGFGCLRLSKHALQREYQKAISEAELRTVILEGDPIEYYANKYGTQKITLWGNVHVGYAKYRTLHIILKKRRSEEKWSVVTVYDPQSKAWQWNENYTERICFCREK
;
A
#
# COMPACT_ATOMS: atom_id res chain seq x y z
N MET A 1 -19.68 -18.18 1.40
CA MET A 1 -19.87 -18.26 -0.07
C MET A 1 -18.50 -18.12 -0.72
N CYS A 2 -18.04 -19.07 -1.54
CA CYS A 2 -16.79 -18.95 -2.29
C CYS A 2 -17.01 -18.01 -3.48
N GLN A 3 -16.60 -16.74 -3.36
CA GLN A 3 -16.50 -15.86 -4.51
C GLN A 3 -15.42 -16.42 -5.46
N ARG A 4 -15.78 -16.67 -6.71
CA ARG A 4 -14.80 -16.99 -7.77
C ARG A 4 -13.88 -15.77 -7.91
N GLN A 5 -12.59 -15.96 -7.66
CA GLN A 5 -11.55 -14.97 -7.88
C GLN A 5 -11.34 -14.74 -9.38
N GLU A 6 -12.24 -13.99 -10.03
CA GLU A 6 -12.07 -13.56 -11.41
C GLU A 6 -10.79 -12.72 -11.53
N GLY A 7 -9.73 -13.31 -12.09
CA GLY A 7 -8.40 -12.69 -12.23
C GLY A 7 -7.23 -13.46 -11.60
N CYS A 8 -7.50 -14.37 -10.65
CA CYS A 8 -6.46 -15.23 -10.09
C CYS A 8 -6.09 -16.36 -11.06
N LYS A 9 -4.87 -16.33 -11.59
CA LYS A 9 -4.38 -17.34 -12.56
C LYS A 9 -3.99 -18.68 -11.93
N ALA A 10 -3.79 -18.72 -10.61
CA ALA A 10 -3.39 -19.93 -9.88
C ALA A 10 -4.00 -19.97 -8.47
N PRO A 11 -5.32 -20.23 -8.34
CA PRO A 11 -6.03 -20.18 -7.06
C PRO A 11 -5.46 -21.12 -6.01
N GLU A 12 -5.18 -22.38 -6.36
CA GLU A 12 -4.62 -23.36 -5.43
C GLU A 12 -3.23 -22.98 -4.92
N ARG A 13 -2.38 -22.43 -5.79
CA ARG A 13 -1.07 -21.92 -5.38
C ARG A 13 -1.21 -20.75 -4.42
N CYS A 14 -2.09 -19.78 -4.74
CA CYS A 14 -2.29 -18.62 -3.89
C CYS A 14 -2.87 -19.00 -2.53
N ARG A 15 -3.80 -19.96 -2.50
CA ARG A 15 -4.37 -20.52 -1.27
C ARG A 15 -3.30 -21.14 -0.37
N LYS A 16 -2.31 -21.85 -0.95
CA LYS A 16 -1.20 -22.46 -0.21
C LYS A 16 -0.19 -21.43 0.31
N VAL A 17 0.11 -20.39 -0.47
CA VAL A 17 1.11 -19.36 -0.12
C VAL A 17 0.55 -18.33 0.87
N ARG A 18 -0.76 -18.06 0.84
CA ARG A 18 -1.39 -17.00 1.66
C ARG A 18 -1.08 -17.11 3.17
N PRO A 19 -1.20 -18.27 3.85
CA PRO A 19 -0.97 -18.35 5.29
C PRO A 19 0.48 -18.03 5.68
N GLU A 20 1.44 -18.53 4.90
CA GLU A 20 2.87 -18.26 5.13
C GLU A 20 3.18 -16.78 4.91
N PHE A 21 2.66 -16.20 3.82
CA PHE A 21 2.80 -14.77 3.55
C PHE A 21 2.17 -13.92 4.65
N ALA A 22 0.94 -14.23 5.09
CA ALA A 22 0.24 -13.48 6.13
C ALA A 22 1.05 -13.47 7.44
N ARG A 23 1.56 -14.63 7.87
CA ARG A 23 2.41 -14.74 9.06
C ARG A 23 3.70 -13.92 8.91
N SER A 24 4.40 -14.08 7.79
CA SER A 24 5.66 -13.36 7.55
C SER A 24 5.43 -11.84 7.45
N ASN A 25 4.33 -11.40 6.84
CA ASN A 25 3.97 -10.00 6.73
C ASN A 25 3.60 -9.39 8.08
N ALA A 26 2.80 -10.11 8.89
CA ALA A 26 2.44 -9.67 10.23
C ALA A 26 3.68 -9.49 11.11
N GLN A 27 4.60 -10.46 11.10
CA GLN A 27 5.88 -10.36 11.80
C GLN A 27 6.69 -9.15 11.30
N ALA A 28 6.79 -8.94 9.98
CA ALA A 28 7.56 -7.85 9.42
C ALA A 28 6.96 -6.46 9.72
N LEU A 29 5.62 -6.37 9.79
CA LEU A 29 4.91 -5.17 10.22
C LEU A 29 5.18 -4.86 11.70
N GLU A 30 5.11 -5.88 12.55
CA GLU A 30 5.36 -5.75 13.99
C GLU A 30 6.81 -5.36 14.28
N GLU A 31 7.78 -6.05 13.68
CA GLU A 31 9.21 -5.83 13.93
C GLU A 31 9.72 -4.50 13.37
N TYR A 32 9.18 -4.06 12.21
CA TYR A 32 9.76 -2.94 11.46
C TYR A 32 8.72 -2.00 10.88
N GLY A 33 7.70 -2.53 10.22
CA GLY A 33 6.78 -1.74 9.39
C GLY A 33 6.06 -0.63 10.16
N GLN A 34 5.58 -0.93 11.37
CA GLN A 34 4.89 0.03 12.22
C GLN A 34 5.83 1.18 12.63
N THR A 35 7.04 0.84 13.10
CA THR A 35 8.04 1.82 13.51
C THR A 35 8.45 2.74 12.34
N GLU A 36 8.66 2.17 11.15
CA GLU A 36 9.03 2.95 9.96
C GLU A 36 7.89 3.84 9.46
N TYR A 37 6.65 3.35 9.56
CA TYR A 37 5.47 4.15 9.25
C TYR A 37 5.31 5.31 10.23
N GLU A 38 5.45 5.09 11.54
CA GLU A 38 5.32 6.15 12.54
C GLU A 38 6.36 7.25 12.37
N LYS A 39 7.62 6.89 12.07
CA LYS A 39 8.67 7.86 11.72
C LYS A 39 8.30 8.69 10.50
N LEU A 40 7.80 8.03 9.44
CA LEU A 40 7.34 8.72 8.24
C LEU A 40 6.17 9.65 8.56
N ARG A 41 5.16 9.17 9.30
CA ARG A 41 3.97 9.92 9.67
C ARG A 41 4.34 11.18 10.47
N ALA A 42 5.22 11.04 11.45
CA ALA A 42 5.71 12.17 12.24
C ALA A 42 6.43 13.20 11.37
N LEU A 43 7.33 12.76 10.50
CA LEU A 43 8.05 13.65 9.58
C LEU A 43 7.12 14.32 8.56
N PHE A 44 6.13 13.60 8.05
CA PHE A 44 5.14 14.14 7.13
C PHE A 44 4.18 15.14 7.80
N ALA A 45 3.86 14.94 9.08
CA ALA A 45 3.07 15.90 9.84
C ALA A 45 3.79 17.26 9.99
N THR A 46 5.13 17.27 10.05
CA THR A 46 5.94 18.50 10.17
C THR A 46 6.34 19.11 8.83
N GLU A 47 6.76 18.30 7.86
CA GLU A 47 7.33 18.76 6.59
C GLU A 47 6.38 18.64 5.39
N GLY A 48 5.24 17.97 5.54
CA GLY A 48 4.32 17.66 4.45
C GLY A 48 5.00 16.89 3.32
N PHE A 49 4.64 17.19 2.07
CA PHE A 49 5.23 16.54 0.89
C PHE A 49 6.73 16.81 0.70
N GLY A 50 7.32 17.77 1.42
CA GLY A 50 8.76 18.04 1.39
C GLY A 50 9.61 16.85 1.83
N CYS A 51 9.09 15.97 2.69
CA CYS A 51 9.81 14.77 3.15
C CYS A 51 9.67 13.56 2.22
N LEU A 52 8.88 13.69 1.14
CA LEU A 52 8.64 12.64 0.16
C LEU A 52 9.30 12.95 -1.19
N ARG A 53 9.58 11.88 -1.94
CA ARG A 53 9.88 11.95 -3.37
C ARG A 53 8.70 11.41 -4.17
N LEU A 54 8.03 12.27 -4.94
CA LEU A 54 7.01 11.82 -5.88
C LEU A 54 7.72 11.27 -7.12
N SER A 55 7.62 9.97 -7.37
CA SER A 55 8.18 9.40 -8.59
C SER A 55 7.40 9.92 -9.81
N LYS A 56 8.04 9.99 -11.00
CA LYS A 56 7.33 10.33 -12.26
C LYS A 56 6.10 9.43 -12.49
N HIS A 57 6.18 8.16 -12.07
CA HIS A 57 5.05 7.22 -12.12
C HIS A 57 3.96 7.47 -11.08
N ALA A 58 4.27 8.09 -9.93
CA ALA A 58 3.25 8.52 -8.97
C ALA A 58 2.53 9.76 -9.50
N LEU A 59 3.26 10.78 -9.97
CA LEU A 59 2.68 11.98 -10.58
C LEU A 59 1.77 11.64 -11.77
N GLN A 60 2.24 10.73 -12.64
CA GLN A 60 1.45 10.25 -13.77
C GLN A 60 0.19 9.49 -13.32
N ARG A 61 0.24 8.75 -12.21
CA ARG A 61 -0.90 8.00 -11.68
C ARG A 61 -1.87 8.85 -10.86
N GLU A 62 -1.40 9.85 -10.14
CA GLU A 62 -2.24 10.86 -9.48
C GLU A 62 -3.08 11.58 -10.53
N TYR A 63 -2.44 12.03 -11.62
CA TYR A 63 -3.12 12.62 -12.76
C TYR A 63 -4.10 11.66 -13.45
N GLN A 64 -3.66 10.43 -13.76
CA GLN A 64 -4.51 9.44 -14.45
C GLN A 64 -5.66 8.89 -13.60
N LYS A 65 -5.58 8.96 -12.26
CA LYS A 65 -6.56 8.37 -11.35
C LYS A 65 -7.37 9.40 -10.55
N ALA A 66 -7.18 10.69 -10.86
CA ALA A 66 -7.81 11.81 -10.16
C ALA A 66 -7.66 11.69 -8.64
N ILE A 67 -6.43 11.44 -8.18
CA ILE A 67 -6.10 11.38 -6.76
C ILE A 67 -5.44 12.71 -6.40
N SER A 68 -6.06 13.44 -5.48
CA SER A 68 -5.60 14.73 -4.98
C SER A 68 -4.52 14.58 -3.91
N GLU A 69 -3.71 15.62 -3.74
CA GLU A 69 -2.75 15.71 -2.63
C GLU A 69 -3.43 15.62 -1.26
N ALA A 70 -4.66 16.12 -1.13
CA ALA A 70 -5.45 16.03 0.10
C ALA A 70 -5.74 14.57 0.46
N GLU A 71 -6.16 13.76 -0.52
CA GLU A 71 -6.41 12.33 -0.32
C GLU A 71 -5.13 11.58 0.09
N LEU A 72 -3.99 11.92 -0.52
CA LEU A 72 -2.69 11.34 -0.12
C LEU A 72 -2.32 11.69 1.31
N ARG A 73 -2.48 12.97 1.68
CA ARG A 73 -2.23 13.45 3.03
C ARG A 73 -3.09 12.69 4.05
N THR A 74 -4.38 12.51 3.77
CA THR A 74 -5.28 11.74 4.64
C THR A 74 -4.77 10.32 4.85
N VAL A 75 -4.46 9.58 3.79
CA VAL A 75 -4.00 8.19 3.94
C VAL A 75 -2.63 8.08 4.62
N ILE A 76 -1.72 9.04 4.41
CA ILE A 76 -0.40 9.04 5.07
C ILE A 76 -0.50 9.36 6.57
N LEU A 77 -1.45 10.21 6.96
CA LEU A 77 -1.62 10.63 8.36
C LEU A 77 -2.54 9.70 9.15
N GLU A 78 -3.57 9.15 8.50
CA GLU A 78 -4.68 8.46 9.16
C GLU A 78 -4.82 7.00 8.72
N GLY A 79 -4.07 6.56 7.71
CA GLY A 79 -4.11 5.17 7.23
C GLY A 79 -3.30 4.20 8.09
N ASP A 80 -3.30 2.94 7.65
CA ASP A 80 -2.63 1.83 8.30
C ASP A 80 -1.62 1.14 7.35
N PRO A 81 -0.44 0.73 7.85
CA PRO A 81 0.47 -0.09 7.07
C PRO A 81 -0.06 -1.53 7.02
N ILE A 82 -0.39 -2.01 5.82
CA ILE A 82 -0.97 -3.35 5.62
C ILE A 82 0.02 -4.34 5.01
N GLU A 83 1.10 -3.85 4.39
CA GLU A 83 2.22 -4.70 3.98
C GLU A 83 3.55 -4.03 4.23
N TYR A 84 4.52 -4.81 4.69
CA TYR A 84 5.91 -4.40 4.80
C TYR A 84 6.84 -5.39 4.10
N TYR A 85 7.77 -4.85 3.33
CA TYR A 85 8.80 -5.64 2.66
C TYR A 85 10.15 -4.99 2.86
N ALA A 86 11.10 -5.74 3.39
CA ALA A 86 12.51 -5.38 3.40
C ALA A 86 13.34 -6.49 2.74
N ASN A 87 14.39 -6.13 2.02
CA ASN A 87 15.30 -7.11 1.43
C ASN A 87 16.77 -6.85 1.79
N LYS A 88 17.61 -7.86 1.53
CA LYS A 88 19.06 -7.81 1.77
C LYS A 88 19.79 -6.70 0.99
N TYR A 89 19.18 -6.20 -0.09
CA TYR A 89 19.70 -5.07 -0.87
C TYR A 89 19.32 -3.71 -0.28
N GLY A 90 18.74 -3.68 0.92
CA GLY A 90 18.34 -2.48 1.63
C GLY A 90 17.12 -1.78 1.03
N THR A 91 16.33 -2.45 0.18
CA THR A 91 15.05 -1.88 -0.28
C THR A 91 13.97 -2.17 0.76
N GLN A 92 13.34 -1.11 1.23
CA GLN A 92 12.14 -1.14 2.06
C GLN A 92 10.93 -0.69 1.24
N LYS A 93 9.78 -1.32 1.46
CA LYS A 93 8.49 -0.93 0.91
C LYS A 93 7.41 -1.04 1.96
N ILE A 94 6.52 -0.05 1.97
CA ILE A 94 5.32 -0.02 2.81
C ILE A 94 4.12 0.12 1.87
N THR A 95 3.10 -0.71 2.05
CA THR A 95 1.78 -0.46 1.47
C THR A 95 0.89 0.09 2.58
N LEU A 96 0.46 1.34 2.42
CA LEU A 96 -0.55 1.95 3.28
C LEU A 96 -1.93 1.71 2.70
N TRP A 97 -2.90 1.47 3.56
CA TRP A 97 -4.32 1.43 3.27
C TRP A 97 -5.02 2.55 4.02
N GLY A 98 -5.99 3.21 3.38
CA GLY A 98 -6.82 4.20 4.05
C GLY A 98 -8.08 4.50 3.26
N ASN A 99 -9.04 5.12 3.92
CA ASN A 99 -10.30 5.56 3.29
C ASN A 99 -10.33 7.08 3.20
N VAL A 100 -10.67 7.60 2.03
CA VAL A 100 -10.81 9.03 1.79
C VAL A 100 -12.26 9.39 1.52
N HIS A 101 -12.74 10.48 2.12
CA HIS A 101 -14.10 10.94 1.96
C HIS A 101 -14.26 11.65 0.60
N VAL A 102 -15.16 11.15 -0.25
CA VAL A 102 -15.38 11.66 -1.62
C VAL A 102 -16.74 12.33 -1.81
N GLY A 103 -17.53 12.45 -0.75
CA GLY A 103 -18.85 13.08 -0.76
C GLY A 103 -19.77 12.48 0.31
N TYR A 104 -21.02 12.97 0.37
CA TYR A 104 -21.97 12.59 1.42
C TYR A 104 -22.07 11.07 1.63
N ALA A 105 -21.61 10.62 2.81
CA ALA A 105 -21.57 9.21 3.22
C ALA A 105 -20.82 8.27 2.25
N LYS A 106 -19.91 8.79 1.42
CA LYS A 106 -19.14 8.01 0.45
C LYS A 106 -17.65 8.09 0.76
N TYR A 107 -17.05 6.91 0.84
CA TYR A 107 -15.62 6.74 1.02
C TYR A 107 -15.04 5.95 -0.15
N ARG A 108 -13.79 6.26 -0.48
CA ARG A 108 -12.97 5.53 -1.43
C ARG A 108 -11.78 4.94 -0.71
N THR A 109 -11.53 3.65 -0.88
CA THR A 109 -10.32 3.02 -0.36
C THR A 109 -9.14 3.31 -1.28
N LEU A 110 -7.98 3.63 -0.71
CA LEU A 110 -6.75 3.88 -1.45
C LEU A 110 -5.60 3.06 -0.86
N HIS A 111 -4.78 2.51 -1.76
CA HIS A 111 -3.48 1.95 -1.44
C HIS A 111 -2.36 2.88 -1.90
N ILE A 112 -1.47 3.27 -0.98
CA ILE A 112 -0.23 4.00 -1.29
C ILE A 112 0.94 3.05 -1.12
N ILE A 113 1.73 2.85 -2.18
CA ILE A 113 2.99 2.10 -2.08
C ILE A 113 4.14 3.08 -1.97
N LEU A 114 4.82 3.02 -0.84
CA LEU A 114 6.02 3.77 -0.53
C LEU A 114 7.24 2.86 -0.69
N LYS A 115 8.34 3.42 -1.17
CA LYS A 115 9.61 2.72 -1.30
C LYS A 115 10.76 3.62 -0.85
N LYS A 116 11.71 3.02 -0.15
CA LYS A 116 12.94 3.67 0.27
C LYS A 116 14.10 2.69 0.12
N ARG A 117 15.26 3.14 -0.35
CA ARG A 117 16.51 2.40 -0.17
C ARG A 117 17.15 2.83 1.15
N ARG A 118 17.89 1.94 1.81
CA ARG A 118 18.62 2.26 3.05
C ARG A 118 19.57 3.46 2.91
N SER A 119 20.09 3.70 1.71
CA SER A 119 20.94 4.85 1.38
C SER A 119 20.18 6.15 1.10
N GLU A 120 18.86 6.10 0.98
CA GLU A 120 18.02 7.26 0.75
C GLU A 120 17.50 7.80 2.08
N GLU A 121 17.42 9.12 2.21
CA GLU A 121 16.82 9.75 3.39
C GLU A 121 15.30 9.74 3.33
N LYS A 122 14.75 10.01 2.13
CA LYS A 122 13.32 10.21 1.88
C LYS A 122 12.63 8.97 1.33
N TRP A 123 11.38 8.76 1.75
CA TRP A 123 10.49 7.79 1.12
C TRP A 123 10.02 8.31 -0.23
N SER A 124 9.88 7.40 -1.19
CA SER A 124 9.33 7.69 -2.51
C SER A 124 7.93 7.11 -2.66
N VAL A 125 6.95 7.92 -3.07
CA VAL A 125 5.65 7.41 -3.50
C VAL A 125 5.84 6.75 -4.86
N VAL A 126 5.63 5.43 -4.93
CA VAL A 126 5.80 4.64 -6.16
C VAL A 126 4.50 4.57 -6.94
N THR A 127 3.39 4.33 -6.24
CA THR A 127 2.06 4.26 -6.83
C THR A 127 1.01 4.57 -5.80
N VAL A 128 -0.10 5.07 -6.30
CA VAL A 128 -1.34 5.20 -5.55
C VAL A 128 -2.43 4.59 -6.42
N TYR A 129 -3.32 3.80 -5.83
CA TYR A 129 -4.41 3.19 -6.58
C TYR A 129 -5.58 2.81 -5.69
N ASP A 130 -6.75 2.77 -6.31
CA ASP A 130 -7.94 2.13 -5.76
C ASP A 130 -7.81 0.60 -5.87
N PRO A 131 -7.82 -0.14 -4.75
CA PRO A 131 -7.64 -1.58 -4.76
C PRO A 131 -8.81 -2.34 -5.42
N GLN A 132 -9.98 -1.71 -5.60
CA GLN A 132 -11.10 -2.29 -6.34
C GLN A 132 -10.72 -2.64 -7.78
N SER A 133 -9.84 -1.84 -8.40
CA SER A 133 -9.31 -2.12 -9.75
C SER A 133 -8.56 -3.46 -9.83
N LYS A 134 -8.18 -4.03 -8.68
CA LYS A 134 -7.51 -5.33 -8.55
C LYS A 134 -8.11 -6.12 -7.38
N ALA A 135 -9.43 -6.09 -7.22
CA ALA A 135 -10.12 -6.69 -6.07
C ALA A 135 -9.73 -8.17 -5.85
N TRP A 136 -9.48 -8.93 -6.93
CA TRP A 136 -9.02 -10.32 -6.86
C TRP A 136 -7.68 -10.53 -6.14
N GLN A 137 -6.88 -9.47 -5.94
CA GLN A 137 -5.62 -9.53 -5.18
C GLN A 137 -5.80 -9.42 -3.68
N TRP A 138 -6.95 -8.92 -3.21
CA TRP A 138 -7.15 -8.51 -1.83
C TRP A 138 -8.39 -9.16 -1.22
N ASN A 139 -8.44 -9.23 0.11
CA ASN A 139 -9.66 -9.61 0.83
C ASN A 139 -10.77 -8.56 0.62
N GLU A 140 -11.96 -8.84 1.16
CA GLU A 140 -13.15 -7.97 1.00
C GLU A 140 -12.94 -6.55 1.55
N ASN A 141 -12.05 -6.39 2.54
CA ASN A 141 -11.72 -5.10 3.16
C ASN A 141 -10.53 -4.38 2.50
N TYR A 142 -9.91 -5.00 1.48
CA TYR A 142 -8.68 -4.55 0.83
C TYR A 142 -7.43 -4.49 1.73
N THR A 143 -7.47 -5.04 2.94
CA THR A 143 -6.37 -4.98 3.92
C THR A 143 -5.39 -6.15 3.83
N GLU A 144 -5.79 -7.28 3.26
CA GLU A 144 -4.94 -8.47 3.17
C GLU A 144 -4.79 -8.95 1.73
N ARG A 145 -3.56 -9.28 1.33
CA ARG A 145 -3.29 -9.88 0.02
C ARG A 145 -3.70 -11.35 0.01
N ILE A 146 -4.58 -11.71 -0.93
CA ILE A 146 -5.09 -13.09 -1.12
C ILE A 146 -4.61 -13.72 -2.44
N CYS A 147 -4.06 -12.94 -3.36
CA CYS A 147 -3.49 -13.44 -4.61
C CYS A 147 -2.09 -12.89 -4.90
N PHE A 148 -1.23 -13.76 -5.42
CA PHE A 148 0.19 -13.49 -5.71
C PHE A 148 0.53 -13.65 -7.19
N CYS A 149 -0.48 -13.81 -8.06
CA CYS A 149 -0.27 -13.85 -9.50
C CYS A 149 0.17 -12.46 -9.99
N ARG A 150 1.15 -12.42 -10.91
CA ARG A 150 1.53 -11.18 -11.59
C ARG A 150 0.51 -10.86 -12.68
N GLU A 151 0.18 -9.58 -12.82
CA GLU A 151 -0.36 -9.06 -14.07
C GLU A 151 0.69 -9.32 -15.16
N LYS A 152 0.23 -9.86 -16.29
CA LYS A 152 1.09 -10.07 -17.47
C LYS A 152 1.14 -8.75 -18.22
#